data_AF-A0A2W4SC96-F1
#
_entry.id   AF-A0A2W4SC96-F1
#
_cell.length_a   1.000
_cell.length_b   1.000
_cell.length_c   1.000
_cell.angle_alpha   90.00
_cell.angle_beta   90.00
_cell.angle_gamma   90.00
#
_symmetry.space_group_name_H-M   'P 1'
#
loop_
_entity.id
_entity.type
_entity.pdbx_description
1 polymer ?
#
loop_
_entity_poly.entity_id
_entity_poly.type
_entity_poly.pdbx_seq_one_letter_code
_entity_poly.pdbx_strand_id
1 'polypeptide(L)'
;MAGRGRIIGAAIAALAAAAAVVTGAPTPQVDRFSPVGAVQGPEQVSVHFTTPMVALGDPRLPAPITGNCSAGATGRWADAQSYAIDLPAPLPGGRRCRYELLSGLKDARGAAVAGQRRFEFTTGGPAVRAALPDGDTIEEDQVFLLALNARPTPASVAAQASCLIDGVGEAVPLDILPDSARDTVLNGAGGDYRVRRFLETAGWRKPDYGDDAVPPKAIIVAAKCRRTLPAGGKLTVAWGAGIATADGLATGAPYRQPYDVRPAFTARFECSRVNAAAACSPLQAMRLAFAGDVPLAEAMAVRLVGPDGKALAPTPPKR
;
A
#
# COMPACT_ATOMS: atom_id res chain seq x y z
N MET A 1 85.13 15.34 -44.44
CA MET A 1 85.43 15.89 -43.09
C MET A 1 84.80 14.92 -42.09
N ALA A 2 85.56 13.92 -41.64
CA ALA A 2 86.41 13.92 -40.44
C ALA A 2 85.59 13.71 -39.14
N GLY A 3 85.85 12.60 -38.45
CA GLY A 3 85.29 12.32 -37.12
C GLY A 3 85.39 10.85 -36.69
N ARG A 4 86.59 10.38 -36.35
CA ARG A 4 86.81 9.10 -35.62
C ARG A 4 86.41 9.26 -34.15
N GLY A 5 85.83 8.23 -33.54
CA GLY A 5 85.66 8.10 -32.08
C GLY A 5 85.52 6.63 -31.66
N ARG A 6 86.27 6.21 -30.64
CA ARG A 6 86.55 4.83 -30.20
C ARG A 6 85.75 4.45 -28.94
N ILE A 7 85.36 3.18 -28.86
CA ILE A 7 85.36 2.22 -27.71
C ILE A 7 84.56 2.60 -26.44
N ILE A 8 83.75 1.65 -25.92
CA ILE A 8 83.77 1.07 -24.55
C ILE A 8 82.54 0.17 -24.39
N GLY A 9 82.76 -1.09 -23.99
CA GLY A 9 81.72 -2.07 -23.72
C GLY A 9 80.99 -1.82 -22.39
N ALA A 10 79.73 -2.23 -22.33
CA ALA A 10 78.97 -2.33 -21.09
C ALA A 10 78.14 -3.62 -21.12
N ALA A 11 78.52 -4.58 -20.27
CA ALA A 11 77.71 -5.74 -19.94
C ALA A 11 76.51 -5.27 -19.09
N ILE A 12 75.30 -5.39 -19.63
CA ILE A 12 74.07 -5.08 -18.91
C ILE A 12 73.53 -6.40 -18.35
N ALA A 13 73.74 -6.61 -17.05
CA ALA A 13 73.07 -7.66 -16.29
C ALA A 13 71.61 -7.26 -16.08
N ALA A 14 70.69 -7.97 -16.73
CA ALA A 14 69.26 -7.80 -16.54
C ALA A 14 68.81 -8.46 -15.22
N LEU A 15 68.63 -7.66 -14.16
CA LEU A 15 67.91 -8.08 -12.96
C LEU A 15 66.40 -8.14 -13.29
N ALA A 16 65.87 -9.34 -13.44
CA ALA A 16 64.42 -9.57 -13.47
C ALA A 16 63.87 -9.46 -12.03
N ALA A 17 63.30 -8.32 -11.68
CA ALA A 17 62.55 -8.15 -10.43
C ALA A 17 61.18 -8.84 -10.60
N ALA A 18 61.06 -10.06 -10.07
CA ALA A 18 59.77 -10.73 -9.92
C ALA A 18 58.94 -9.99 -8.87
N ALA A 19 58.04 -9.11 -9.30
CA ALA A 19 57.03 -8.53 -8.43
C ALA A 19 56.04 -9.63 -8.03
N ALA A 20 56.26 -10.23 -6.85
CA ALA A 20 55.29 -11.11 -6.23
C ALA A 20 54.06 -10.26 -5.85
N VAL A 21 53.00 -10.38 -6.65
CA VAL A 21 51.69 -9.82 -6.31
C VAL A 21 51.16 -10.66 -5.13
N VAL A 22 51.32 -10.17 -3.91
CA VAL A 22 50.68 -10.77 -2.74
C VAL A 22 49.19 -10.47 -2.86
N THR A 23 48.43 -11.41 -3.44
CA THR A 23 46.97 -11.41 -3.35
C THR A 23 46.61 -11.74 -1.90
N GLY A 24 46.37 -10.70 -1.09
CA GLY A 24 45.85 -10.89 0.26
C GLY A 24 44.54 -11.66 0.19
N ALA A 25 44.40 -12.69 1.03
CA ALA A 25 43.14 -13.41 1.12
C ALA A 25 42.02 -12.45 1.53
N PRO A 26 40.82 -12.55 0.92
CA PRO A 26 39.71 -11.65 1.26
C PRO A 26 39.39 -11.76 2.75
N THR A 27 39.22 -10.60 3.40
CA THR A 27 38.79 -10.51 4.79
C THR A 27 37.35 -11.01 4.91
N PRO A 28 37.06 -11.98 5.80
CA PRO A 28 35.70 -12.42 6.05
C PRO A 28 34.85 -11.27 6.59
N GLN A 29 33.80 -10.92 5.87
CA GLN A 29 32.82 -9.89 6.25
C GLN A 29 31.52 -10.11 5.50
N VAL A 30 30.47 -9.42 5.92
CA VAL A 30 29.23 -9.34 5.15
C VAL A 30 29.40 -8.30 4.05
N ASP A 31 29.21 -8.70 2.79
CA ASP A 31 29.20 -7.80 1.63
C ASP A 31 27.77 -7.57 1.08
N ARG A 32 26.80 -8.41 1.46
CA ARG A 32 25.38 -8.17 1.14
C ARG A 32 24.47 -8.59 2.27
N PHE A 33 23.54 -7.71 2.59
CA PHE A 33 22.38 -8.01 3.43
C PHE A 33 21.12 -7.60 2.66
N SER A 34 20.07 -8.40 2.72
CA SER A 34 18.81 -8.12 2.06
C SER A 34 17.63 -8.55 2.94
N PRO A 35 16.54 -7.78 3.01
CA PRO A 35 16.32 -6.48 2.35
C PRO A 35 17.05 -5.31 3.03
N VAL A 36 17.09 -4.16 2.35
CA VAL A 36 17.63 -2.88 2.88
C VAL A 36 16.61 -1.76 2.68
N GLY A 37 16.62 -0.76 3.56
CA GLY A 37 15.72 0.40 3.48
C GLY A 37 14.28 0.09 3.91
N ALA A 38 13.30 0.71 3.23
CA ALA A 38 11.87 0.49 3.47
C ALA A 38 11.30 -0.45 2.41
N VAL A 39 10.84 -1.64 2.81
CA VAL A 39 10.35 -2.69 1.90
C VAL A 39 8.97 -3.17 2.31
N GLN A 40 8.11 -3.49 1.35
CA GLN A 40 6.76 -3.99 1.65
C GLN A 40 6.75 -5.51 1.70
N GLY A 41 6.17 -6.08 2.76
CA GLY A 41 5.91 -7.52 2.87
C GLY A 41 7.10 -8.44 2.56
N PRO A 42 8.32 -8.21 3.11
CA PRO A 42 9.42 -9.14 2.86
C PRO A 42 9.08 -10.53 3.42
N GLU A 43 9.40 -11.56 2.64
CA GLU A 43 9.19 -12.98 2.98
C GLU A 43 10.49 -13.68 3.36
N GLN A 44 11.64 -13.09 3.03
CA GLN A 44 12.95 -13.66 3.30
C GLN A 44 13.93 -12.57 3.71
N VAL A 45 14.82 -12.89 4.64
CA VAL A 45 16.01 -12.10 4.98
C VAL A 45 17.24 -12.92 4.60
N SER A 46 18.21 -12.33 3.93
CA SER A 46 19.44 -13.02 3.53
C SER A 46 20.69 -12.21 3.87
N VAL A 47 21.76 -12.95 4.17
CA VAL A 47 23.09 -12.41 4.41
C VAL A 47 24.10 -13.19 3.59
N HIS A 48 24.96 -12.49 2.85
CA HIS A 48 26.04 -13.03 2.07
C HIS A 48 27.38 -12.58 2.66
N PHE A 49 28.36 -13.48 2.66
CA PHE A 49 29.70 -13.28 3.18
C PHE A 49 30.75 -13.33 2.07
N THR A 50 31.82 -12.56 2.19
CA THR A 50 32.94 -12.53 1.23
C THR A 50 33.74 -13.82 1.15
N THR A 51 33.62 -14.69 2.15
CA THR A 51 34.36 -15.94 2.29
C THR A 51 33.45 -17.08 2.71
N PRO A 52 33.73 -18.35 2.34
CA PRO A 52 32.97 -19.50 2.82
C PRO A 52 32.91 -19.54 4.36
N MET A 53 31.70 -19.55 4.90
CA MET A 53 31.40 -19.60 6.32
C MET A 53 31.21 -21.04 6.81
N VAL A 54 30.71 -21.89 5.93
CA VAL A 54 30.42 -23.30 6.20
C VAL A 54 31.00 -24.19 5.11
N ALA A 55 31.23 -25.46 5.45
CA ALA A 55 31.52 -26.46 4.44
C ALA A 55 30.28 -26.70 3.57
N LEU A 56 30.48 -26.87 2.26
CA LEU A 56 29.40 -27.19 1.33
C LEU A 56 28.82 -28.58 1.69
N GLY A 57 27.50 -28.67 1.88
CA GLY A 57 26.79 -29.96 2.00
C GLY A 57 26.00 -30.20 3.29
N ASP A 58 26.07 -29.33 4.31
CA ASP A 58 25.18 -29.41 5.48
C ASP A 58 24.36 -28.12 5.67
N PRO A 59 23.06 -28.13 5.30
CA PRO A 59 22.19 -26.96 5.44
C PRO A 59 21.72 -26.70 6.88
N ARG A 60 22.00 -27.60 7.84
CA ARG A 60 21.54 -27.52 9.24
C ARG A 60 22.52 -26.83 10.18
N LEU A 61 23.58 -26.24 9.62
CA LEU A 61 24.58 -25.51 10.39
C LEU A 61 23.98 -24.26 11.06
N PRO A 62 24.53 -23.84 12.21
CA PRO A 62 23.95 -22.79 13.02
C PRO A 62 23.82 -21.47 12.24
N ALA A 63 22.78 -20.71 12.57
CA ALA A 63 22.55 -19.39 11.99
C ALA A 63 23.72 -18.45 12.32
N PRO A 64 24.27 -17.69 11.36
CA PRO A 64 25.34 -16.73 11.62
C PRO A 64 24.83 -15.42 12.23
N ILE A 65 23.50 -15.22 12.25
CA ILE A 65 22.84 -13.96 12.56
C ILE A 65 21.53 -14.21 13.31
N THR A 66 21.13 -13.26 14.17
CA THR A 66 19.83 -13.28 14.87
C THR A 66 19.16 -11.92 14.75
N GLY A 67 17.83 -11.86 14.91
CA GLY A 67 17.08 -10.60 14.79
C GLY A 67 15.67 -10.65 15.36
N ASN A 68 15.07 -9.46 15.52
CA ASN A 68 13.77 -9.28 16.17
C ASN A 68 12.55 -9.59 15.29
N CYS A 69 12.75 -9.87 14.00
CA CYS A 69 11.68 -10.18 13.03
C CYS A 69 11.65 -11.64 12.59
N SER A 70 12.46 -12.52 13.21
CA SER A 70 12.60 -13.93 12.82
C SER A 70 11.76 -14.90 13.68
N ALA A 71 10.74 -14.43 14.39
CA ALA A 71 9.91 -15.28 15.22
C ALA A 71 9.17 -16.32 14.36
N GLY A 72 9.38 -17.61 14.65
CA GLY A 72 8.80 -18.72 13.87
C GLY A 72 9.40 -18.90 12.46
N ALA A 73 10.46 -18.16 12.12
CA ALA A 73 11.15 -18.31 10.85
C ALA A 73 12.03 -19.57 10.83
N THR A 74 12.23 -20.12 9.63
CA THR A 74 13.22 -21.17 9.39
C THR A 74 14.45 -20.56 8.75
N GLY A 75 15.61 -21.14 8.99
CA GLY A 75 16.86 -20.63 8.44
C GLY A 75 17.71 -21.75 7.86
N ARG A 76 18.43 -21.45 6.78
CA ARG A 76 19.27 -22.41 6.05
C ARG A 76 20.43 -21.70 5.36
N TRP A 77 21.54 -22.40 5.24
CA TRP A 77 22.59 -22.02 4.30
C TRP A 77 22.11 -22.34 2.89
N ALA A 78 21.98 -21.31 2.05
CA ALA A 78 21.65 -21.46 0.63
C ALA A 78 22.87 -21.95 -0.17
N ASP A 79 24.06 -21.53 0.26
CA ASP A 79 25.36 -21.98 -0.23
C ASP A 79 26.41 -21.78 0.89
N ALA A 80 27.70 -21.96 0.59
CA ALA A 80 28.77 -21.83 1.59
C ALA A 80 28.95 -20.40 2.14
N GLN A 81 28.39 -19.39 1.50
CA GLN A 81 28.56 -17.96 1.75
C GLN A 81 27.23 -17.24 2.03
N SER A 82 26.09 -17.85 1.78
CA SER A 82 24.77 -17.23 1.90
C SER A 82 23.89 -17.94 2.92
N TYR A 83 23.41 -17.21 3.91
CA TYR A 83 22.39 -17.68 4.84
C TYR A 83 21.06 -16.97 4.57
N ALA A 84 19.99 -17.75 4.46
CA ALA A 84 18.64 -17.26 4.26
C ALA A 84 17.77 -17.61 5.47
N ILE A 85 16.93 -16.65 5.86
CA ILE A 85 15.88 -16.78 6.87
C ILE A 85 14.56 -16.64 6.14
N ASP A 86 13.83 -17.75 6.00
CA ASP A 86 12.51 -17.82 5.41
C ASP A 86 11.47 -17.50 6.49
N LEU A 87 10.74 -16.40 6.31
CA LEU A 87 9.74 -15.93 7.27
C LEU A 87 8.45 -16.75 7.11
N PRO A 88 7.70 -17.02 8.20
CA PRO A 88 6.50 -17.85 8.13
C PRO A 88 5.35 -17.19 7.37
N ALA A 89 5.39 -15.86 7.26
CA ALA A 89 4.47 -15.04 6.48
C ALA A 89 5.17 -13.71 6.14
N PRO A 90 4.75 -13.03 5.07
CA PRO A 90 5.30 -11.72 4.75
C PRO A 90 5.02 -10.71 5.88
N LEU A 91 6.03 -9.91 6.24
CA LEU A 91 5.93 -9.02 7.40
C LEU A 91 4.89 -7.91 7.17
N PRO A 92 4.08 -7.56 8.20
CA PRO A 92 3.19 -6.41 8.12
C PRO A 92 3.99 -5.10 8.06
N GLY A 93 3.35 -4.04 7.57
CA GLY A 93 3.90 -2.68 7.62
C GLY A 93 4.09 -2.18 9.06
N GLY A 94 4.86 -1.13 9.24
CA GLY A 94 5.07 -0.52 10.56
C GLY A 94 6.00 -1.31 11.48
N ARG A 95 7.01 -1.98 10.91
CA ARG A 95 8.01 -2.74 11.66
C ARG A 95 9.41 -2.22 11.36
N ARG A 96 10.24 -2.09 12.40
CA ARG A 96 11.70 -1.95 12.29
C ARG A 96 12.36 -3.27 12.65
N CYS A 97 13.05 -3.85 11.67
CA CYS A 97 13.71 -5.14 11.80
C CYS A 97 15.22 -4.94 11.94
N ARG A 98 15.78 -5.47 13.03
CA ARG A 98 17.19 -5.37 13.40
C ARG A 98 17.78 -6.76 13.51
N TYR A 99 18.95 -6.91 12.89
CA TYR A 99 19.71 -8.15 12.84
C TYR A 99 21.15 -7.92 13.28
N GLU A 100 21.72 -8.87 14.01
CA GLU A 100 23.09 -8.83 14.51
C GLU A 100 23.79 -10.18 14.34
N LEU A 101 25.03 -10.15 13.85
CA LEU A 101 25.88 -11.34 13.72
C LEU A 101 26.23 -11.91 15.09
N LEU A 102 26.18 -13.23 15.22
CA LEU A 102 26.56 -13.91 16.46
C LEU A 102 28.01 -13.59 16.87
N SER A 103 28.24 -13.38 18.17
CA SER A 103 29.57 -13.07 18.69
C SER A 103 30.57 -14.20 18.39
N GLY A 104 31.81 -13.83 18.07
CA GLY A 104 32.87 -14.81 17.78
C GLY A 104 32.73 -15.56 16.45
N LEU A 105 31.83 -15.12 15.54
CA LEU A 105 31.66 -15.72 14.22
C LEU A 105 32.98 -15.75 13.43
N LYS A 106 33.28 -16.93 12.85
CA LYS A 106 34.48 -17.21 12.06
C LYS A 106 34.08 -17.83 10.72
N ASP A 107 34.91 -17.62 9.71
CA ASP A 107 34.79 -18.31 8.42
C ASP A 107 35.25 -19.77 8.51
N ALA A 108 35.07 -20.54 7.44
CA ALA A 108 35.45 -21.96 7.38
C ALA A 108 36.97 -22.19 7.55
N ARG A 109 37.80 -21.14 7.45
CA ARG A 109 39.25 -21.18 7.68
C ARG A 109 39.62 -20.74 9.10
N GLY A 110 38.65 -20.40 9.95
CA GLY A 110 38.84 -19.96 11.31
C GLY A 110 39.18 -18.47 11.47
N ALA A 111 39.17 -17.69 10.38
CA ALA A 111 39.38 -16.25 10.42
C ALA A 111 38.11 -15.54 10.93
N ALA A 112 38.27 -14.56 11.81
CA ALA A 112 37.15 -13.84 12.41
C ALA A 112 36.41 -12.96 11.39
N VAL A 113 35.08 -12.95 11.45
CA VAL A 113 34.25 -12.06 10.62
C VAL A 113 34.34 -10.62 11.12
N ALA A 114 34.87 -9.75 10.28
CA ALA A 114 35.08 -8.33 10.52
C ALA A 114 33.97 -7.47 9.88
N GLY A 115 34.10 -6.15 9.97
CA GLY A 115 33.23 -5.18 9.31
C GLY A 115 31.89 -4.94 10.03
N GLN A 116 30.86 -4.59 9.26
CA GLN A 116 29.52 -4.31 9.78
C GLN A 116 28.89 -5.58 10.37
N ARG A 117 28.42 -5.49 11.61
CA ARG A 117 27.81 -6.62 12.33
C ARG A 117 26.32 -6.47 12.59
N ARG A 118 25.77 -5.28 12.33
CA ARG A 118 24.39 -4.91 12.60
C ARG A 118 23.73 -4.42 11.32
N PHE A 119 22.53 -4.92 11.06
CA PHE A 119 21.76 -4.62 9.86
C PHE A 119 20.34 -4.24 10.24
N GLU A 120 19.74 -3.37 9.44
CA GLU A 120 18.40 -2.88 9.69
C GLU A 120 17.64 -2.65 8.38
N PHE A 121 16.35 -2.98 8.40
CA PHE A 121 15.38 -2.53 7.41
C PHE A 121 14.06 -2.20 8.11
N THR A 122 13.14 -1.56 7.39
CA THR A 122 11.79 -1.26 7.88
C THR A 122 10.75 -1.76 6.89
N THR A 123 9.52 -2.00 7.36
CA THR A 123 8.41 -2.37 6.48
C THR A 123 7.59 -1.17 5.97
N GLY A 124 8.13 0.04 6.11
CA GLY A 124 7.46 1.30 5.77
C GLY A 124 6.34 1.69 6.74
N GLY A 125 5.90 2.94 6.67
CA GLY A 125 4.74 3.44 7.42
C GLY A 125 3.39 3.13 6.76
N PRO A 126 2.29 3.69 7.30
CA PRO A 126 0.91 3.45 6.85
C PRO A 126 0.70 3.89 5.40
N ALA A 127 0.76 2.97 4.45
CA ALA A 127 0.47 3.19 3.04
C ALA A 127 -0.90 2.58 2.69
N VAL A 128 -1.65 3.28 1.85
CA VAL A 128 -2.93 2.79 1.30
C VAL A 128 -2.62 1.74 0.23
N ARG A 129 -3.16 0.53 0.43
CA ARG A 129 -3.07 -0.59 -0.52
C ARG A 129 -4.31 -0.74 -1.37
N ALA A 130 -5.46 -0.36 -0.82
CA ALA A 130 -6.74 -0.35 -1.51
C ALA A 130 -7.65 0.72 -0.88
N ALA A 131 -8.55 1.27 -1.69
CA ALA A 131 -9.63 2.12 -1.24
C ALA A 131 -10.97 1.59 -1.73
N LEU A 132 -12.03 1.85 -0.98
CA LEU A 132 -13.42 1.63 -1.39
C LEU A 132 -14.21 2.90 -1.12
N PRO A 133 -14.94 3.46 -2.10
CA PRO A 133 -14.97 3.04 -3.51
C PRO A 133 -13.60 3.18 -4.20
N ASP A 134 -13.32 2.34 -5.19
CA ASP A 134 -12.09 2.34 -5.99
C ASP A 134 -12.29 3.14 -7.29
N GLY A 135 -12.20 4.47 -7.20
CA GLY A 135 -12.34 5.39 -8.33
C GLY A 135 -13.70 5.31 -9.03
N ASP A 136 -14.66 6.13 -8.58
CA ASP A 136 -16.03 6.14 -9.12
C ASP A 136 -16.74 7.46 -8.81
N THR A 137 -18.01 7.53 -9.24
CA THR A 137 -18.96 8.53 -8.73
C THR A 137 -19.33 8.23 -7.27
N ILE A 138 -19.30 9.25 -6.43
CA ILE A 138 -19.59 9.15 -4.99
C ILE A 138 -20.71 10.09 -4.55
N GLU A 139 -21.28 9.82 -3.38
CA GLU A 139 -22.26 10.69 -2.76
C GLU A 139 -21.62 11.89 -2.05
N GLU A 140 -22.40 12.94 -1.81
CA GLU A 140 -21.93 14.17 -1.17
C GLU A 140 -21.40 13.93 0.26
N ASP A 141 -21.80 12.84 0.90
CA ASP A 141 -21.44 12.49 2.27
C ASP A 141 -20.71 11.12 2.36
N GLN A 142 -20.06 10.72 1.26
CA GLN A 142 -19.36 9.45 1.11
C GLN A 142 -18.45 9.07 2.29
N VAL A 143 -18.55 7.81 2.71
CA VAL A 143 -17.56 7.15 3.57
C VAL A 143 -16.62 6.32 2.70
N PHE A 144 -15.32 6.44 2.96
CA PHE A 144 -14.26 5.67 2.31
C PHE A 144 -13.77 4.57 3.25
N LEU A 145 -13.50 3.37 2.74
CA LEU A 145 -12.68 2.39 3.44
C LEU A 145 -11.27 2.39 2.86
N LEU A 146 -10.25 2.48 3.71
CA LEU A 146 -8.85 2.43 3.31
C LEU A 146 -8.19 1.21 3.94
N ALA A 147 -7.60 0.34 3.12
CA ALA A 147 -6.79 -0.78 3.59
C ALA A 147 -5.32 -0.34 3.72
N LEU A 148 -4.83 -0.27 4.94
CA LEU A 148 -3.50 0.24 5.29
C LEU A 148 -2.55 -0.91 5.64
N ASN A 149 -1.30 -0.86 5.18
CA ASN A 149 -0.28 -1.85 5.57
C ASN A 149 0.13 -1.77 7.06
N ALA A 150 -0.14 -0.65 7.74
CA ALA A 150 0.26 -0.36 9.11
C ALA A 150 -0.75 0.59 9.78
N ARG A 151 -0.75 0.64 11.12
CA ARG A 151 -1.69 1.50 11.87
C ARG A 151 -1.15 2.93 11.93
N PRO A 152 -1.87 3.94 11.43
CA PRO A 152 -1.47 5.33 11.57
C PRO A 152 -1.83 5.88 12.95
N THR A 153 -1.09 6.89 13.40
CA THR A 153 -1.48 7.70 14.55
C THR A 153 -2.54 8.74 14.14
N PRO A 154 -3.56 9.02 14.97
CA PRO A 154 -4.58 10.02 14.66
C PRO A 154 -3.99 11.41 14.33
N ALA A 155 -2.95 11.82 15.08
CA ALA A 155 -2.27 13.09 14.86
C ALA A 155 -1.62 13.17 13.47
N SER A 156 -0.96 12.10 13.01
CA SER A 156 -0.34 12.08 11.69
C SER A 156 -1.38 12.12 10.56
N VAL A 157 -2.53 11.46 10.74
CA VAL A 157 -3.62 11.51 9.75
C VAL A 157 -4.21 12.92 9.68
N ALA A 158 -4.52 13.53 10.83
CA ALA A 158 -5.06 14.89 10.88
C ALA A 158 -4.13 15.93 10.22
N ALA A 159 -2.81 15.70 10.27
CA ALA A 159 -1.82 16.60 9.68
C ALA A 159 -1.54 16.37 8.19
N GLN A 160 -1.87 15.19 7.63
CA GLN A 160 -1.35 14.75 6.32
C GLN A 160 -2.39 14.09 5.42
N ALA A 161 -3.60 13.81 5.92
CA ALA A 161 -4.70 13.29 5.12
C ALA A 161 -5.74 14.38 4.87
N SER A 162 -6.18 14.51 3.61
CA SER A 162 -7.12 15.56 3.22
C SER A 162 -7.98 15.17 2.03
N CYS A 163 -9.09 15.87 1.90
CA CYS A 163 -9.98 15.91 0.77
C CYS A 163 -9.70 17.21 -0.01
N LEU A 164 -9.16 17.06 -1.22
CA LEU A 164 -8.88 18.17 -2.12
C LEU A 164 -10.05 18.31 -3.07
N ILE A 165 -10.85 19.36 -2.88
CA ILE A 165 -12.08 19.58 -3.63
C ILE A 165 -11.82 20.66 -4.68
N ASP A 166 -12.15 20.38 -5.94
CA ASP A 166 -11.98 21.34 -7.01
C ASP A 166 -12.81 22.60 -6.75
N GLY A 167 -12.17 23.77 -6.90
CA GLY A 167 -12.78 25.07 -6.60
C GLY A 167 -12.75 25.47 -5.11
N VAL A 168 -12.28 24.59 -4.21
CA VAL A 168 -12.03 24.92 -2.81
C VAL A 168 -10.51 25.06 -2.61
N GLY A 169 -10.05 26.28 -2.31
CA GLY A 169 -8.62 26.57 -2.18
C GLY A 169 -7.94 26.00 -0.92
N GLU A 170 -8.72 25.50 0.03
CA GLU A 170 -8.23 24.86 1.26
C GLU A 170 -8.34 23.33 1.18
N ALA A 171 -7.37 22.65 1.80
CA ALA A 171 -7.44 21.20 1.96
C ALA A 171 -8.40 20.86 3.11
N VAL A 172 -9.50 20.19 2.80
CA VAL A 172 -10.48 19.77 3.81
C VAL A 172 -9.94 18.57 4.58
N PRO A 173 -10.00 18.50 5.92
CA PRO A 173 -9.52 17.33 6.66
C PRO A 173 -10.26 16.04 6.27
N LEU A 174 -9.49 14.94 6.16
CA LEU A 174 -10.03 13.59 6.09
C LEU A 174 -10.03 12.97 7.48
N ASP A 175 -11.21 12.79 8.06
CA ASP A 175 -11.38 12.27 9.42
C ASP A 175 -11.49 10.74 9.40
N ILE A 176 -10.78 10.08 10.30
CA ILE A 176 -10.96 8.64 10.55
C ILE A 176 -12.18 8.44 11.45
N LEU A 177 -13.10 7.61 10.99
CA LEU A 177 -14.31 7.26 11.73
C LEU A 177 -14.04 6.10 12.70
N PRO A 178 -14.91 5.89 13.71
CA PRO A 178 -14.85 4.73 14.58
C PRO A 178 -14.94 3.40 13.80
N ASP A 179 -14.34 2.36 14.38
CA ASP A 179 -14.36 1.00 13.83
C ASP A 179 -15.78 0.47 13.55
N SER A 180 -16.78 0.90 14.33
CA SER A 180 -18.18 0.53 14.09
C SER A 180 -18.70 1.02 12.73
N ALA A 181 -18.26 2.19 12.25
CA ALA A 181 -18.64 2.70 10.94
C ALA A 181 -18.06 1.82 9.82
N ARG A 182 -16.81 1.38 9.96
CA ARG A 182 -16.21 0.38 9.05
C ARG A 182 -17.03 -0.90 9.07
N ASP A 183 -17.34 -1.41 10.25
CA ASP A 183 -18.04 -2.70 10.39
C ASP A 183 -19.45 -2.63 9.81
N THR A 184 -20.17 -1.51 9.97
CA THR A 184 -21.46 -1.28 9.31
C THR A 184 -21.35 -1.38 7.79
N VAL A 185 -20.36 -0.73 7.18
CA VAL A 185 -20.17 -0.77 5.71
C VAL A 185 -19.81 -2.18 5.25
N LEU A 186 -18.86 -2.84 5.92
CA LEU A 186 -18.41 -4.19 5.54
C LEU A 186 -19.52 -5.23 5.70
N ASN A 187 -20.34 -5.14 6.75
CA ASN A 187 -21.44 -6.08 6.99
C ASN A 187 -22.64 -5.81 6.07
N GLY A 188 -22.96 -4.53 5.82
CA GLY A 188 -24.09 -4.13 4.98
C GLY A 188 -23.89 -4.45 3.49
N ALA A 189 -22.64 -4.49 3.03
CA ALA A 189 -22.29 -4.68 1.62
C ALA A 189 -21.42 -5.93 1.37
N GLY A 190 -21.39 -6.90 2.29
CA GLY A 190 -20.53 -8.08 2.18
C GLY A 190 -20.77 -8.96 0.93
N GLY A 191 -21.96 -8.88 0.32
CA GLY A 191 -22.29 -9.53 -0.94
C GLY A 191 -21.85 -8.76 -2.20
N ASP A 192 -21.49 -7.48 -2.06
CA ASP A 192 -21.07 -6.62 -3.17
C ASP A 192 -19.69 -7.05 -3.69
N TYR A 193 -19.55 -7.16 -5.01
CA TYR A 193 -18.31 -7.60 -5.65
C TYR A 193 -17.14 -6.64 -5.38
N ARG A 194 -17.40 -5.33 -5.25
CA ARG A 194 -16.40 -4.29 -4.98
C ARG A 194 -15.87 -4.44 -3.56
N VAL A 195 -16.75 -4.75 -2.60
CA VAL A 195 -16.36 -5.04 -1.22
C VAL A 195 -15.52 -6.33 -1.16
N ARG A 196 -15.93 -7.39 -1.86
CA ARG A 196 -15.16 -8.64 -1.90
C ARG A 196 -13.76 -8.43 -2.48
N ARG A 197 -13.65 -7.73 -3.62
CA ARG A 197 -12.37 -7.38 -4.24
C ARG A 197 -11.50 -6.50 -3.34
N PHE A 198 -12.10 -5.54 -2.64
CA PHE A 198 -11.40 -4.74 -1.64
C PHE A 198 -10.84 -5.62 -0.51
N LEU A 199 -11.62 -6.56 0.01
CA LEU A 199 -11.19 -7.48 1.07
C LEU A 199 -10.11 -8.46 0.62
N GLU A 200 -10.14 -8.92 -0.64
CA GLU A 200 -9.07 -9.71 -1.25
C GLU A 200 -7.77 -8.91 -1.30
N THR A 201 -7.82 -7.68 -1.83
CA THR A 201 -6.67 -6.79 -1.90
C THR A 201 -6.15 -6.42 -0.50
N ALA A 202 -7.04 -6.35 0.50
CA ALA A 202 -6.68 -6.11 1.90
C ALA A 202 -6.08 -7.34 2.60
N GLY A 203 -6.12 -8.54 2.00
CA GLY A 203 -5.68 -9.79 2.64
C GLY A 203 -6.62 -10.30 3.73
N TRP A 204 -7.90 -9.91 3.69
CA TRP A 204 -8.95 -10.37 4.60
C TRP A 204 -9.76 -11.54 4.05
N ARG A 205 -9.55 -11.88 2.78
CA ARG A 205 -10.26 -12.91 2.03
C ARG A 205 -9.32 -13.51 0.98
N LYS A 206 -9.48 -14.81 0.70
CA LYS A 206 -8.85 -15.46 -0.45
C LYS A 206 -9.60 -15.07 -1.74
N PRO A 207 -8.90 -14.83 -2.87
CA PRO A 207 -9.53 -14.70 -4.17
C PRO A 207 -10.49 -15.84 -4.48
N ASP A 208 -11.63 -15.51 -5.09
CA ASP A 208 -12.62 -16.51 -5.49
C ASP A 208 -12.11 -17.49 -6.56
N TYR A 209 -11.16 -17.04 -7.37
CA TYR A 209 -10.54 -17.81 -8.45
C TYR A 209 -9.02 -17.66 -8.39
N GLY A 210 -8.31 -18.73 -8.74
CA GLY A 210 -6.85 -18.75 -8.80
C GLY A 210 -6.16 -19.15 -7.50
N ASP A 211 -4.84 -19.28 -7.58
CA ASP A 211 -3.94 -19.65 -6.49
C ASP A 211 -3.04 -18.49 -6.07
N ASP A 212 -3.49 -17.26 -6.33
CA ASP A 212 -2.77 -16.06 -5.94
C ASP A 212 -2.54 -16.05 -4.42
N ALA A 213 -1.33 -15.68 -4.03
CA ALA A 213 -0.96 -15.57 -2.63
C ALA A 213 -1.81 -14.49 -1.95
N VAL A 214 -2.35 -14.82 -0.78
CA VAL A 214 -3.06 -13.84 0.04
C VAL A 214 -2.02 -12.89 0.62
N PRO A 215 -2.09 -11.58 0.32
CA PRO A 215 -1.10 -10.64 0.84
C PRO A 215 -1.28 -10.48 2.36
N PRO A 216 -0.28 -9.91 3.08
CA PRO A 216 -0.40 -9.66 4.51
C PRO A 216 -1.69 -8.93 4.86
N LYS A 217 -2.31 -9.30 5.98
CA LYS A 217 -3.57 -8.71 6.43
C LYS A 217 -3.38 -7.21 6.72
N ALA A 218 -4.05 -6.37 5.94
CA ALA A 218 -4.08 -4.92 6.13
C ALA A 218 -4.95 -4.52 7.33
N ILE A 219 -4.80 -3.28 7.79
CA ILE A 219 -5.70 -2.63 8.73
C ILE A 219 -6.70 -1.81 7.92
N ILE A 220 -7.98 -2.09 8.08
CA ILE A 220 -9.03 -1.32 7.40
C ILE A 220 -9.52 -0.20 8.32
N VAL A 221 -9.55 1.02 7.80
CA VAL A 221 -10.13 2.19 8.48
C VAL A 221 -11.26 2.78 7.64
N ALA A 222 -12.30 3.30 8.30
CA ALA A 222 -13.30 4.13 7.66
C ALA A 222 -12.89 5.59 7.76
N ALA A 223 -13.10 6.37 6.70
CA ALA A 223 -12.75 7.77 6.63
C ALA A 223 -13.84 8.60 5.95
N LYS A 224 -13.98 9.87 6.33
CA LYS A 224 -14.94 10.80 5.73
C LYS A 224 -14.35 12.19 5.64
N CYS A 225 -14.64 12.90 4.56
CA CYS A 225 -14.30 14.32 4.47
C CYS A 225 -15.10 15.09 5.52
N ARG A 226 -14.45 15.98 6.27
CA ARG A 226 -15.12 16.74 7.35
C ARG A 226 -16.27 17.61 6.85
N ARG A 227 -16.17 18.08 5.60
CA ARG A 227 -17.19 18.90 4.94
C ARG A 227 -17.95 18.04 3.94
N THR A 228 -19.26 18.30 3.82
CA THR A 228 -20.08 17.78 2.72
C THR A 228 -19.52 18.22 1.38
N LEU A 229 -19.41 17.26 0.46
CA LEU A 229 -18.84 17.48 -0.86
C LEU A 229 -19.83 18.25 -1.76
N PRO A 230 -19.34 19.14 -2.63
CA PRO A 230 -20.20 19.86 -3.56
C PRO A 230 -20.74 18.92 -4.63
N ALA A 231 -22.07 18.91 -4.79
CA ALA A 231 -22.74 18.10 -5.81
C ALA A 231 -22.26 18.48 -7.23
N GLY A 232 -21.99 17.46 -8.06
CA GLY A 232 -21.41 17.61 -9.39
C GLY A 232 -19.93 18.06 -9.40
N GLY A 233 -19.30 18.16 -8.23
CA GLY A 233 -17.91 18.54 -8.08
C GLY A 233 -16.92 17.40 -8.28
N LYS A 234 -15.63 17.71 -8.14
CA LYS A 234 -14.53 16.74 -8.17
C LYS A 234 -13.79 16.74 -6.84
N LEU A 235 -13.35 15.56 -6.43
CA LEU A 235 -12.63 15.33 -5.19
C LEU A 235 -11.38 14.51 -5.47
N THR A 236 -10.29 14.79 -4.76
CA THR A 236 -9.19 13.86 -4.55
C THR A 236 -9.03 13.56 -3.07
N VAL A 237 -9.13 12.28 -2.68
CA VAL A 237 -8.69 11.83 -1.36
C VAL A 237 -7.16 11.72 -1.39
N ALA A 238 -6.48 12.49 -0.55
CA ALA A 238 -5.03 12.54 -0.45
C ALA A 238 -4.55 11.97 0.89
N TRP A 239 -3.59 11.05 0.81
CA TRP A 239 -2.92 10.41 1.94
C TRP A 239 -1.42 10.70 1.85
N GLY A 240 -0.94 11.63 2.66
CA GLY A 240 0.41 12.19 2.56
C GLY A 240 1.54 11.25 2.99
N ALA A 241 2.76 11.54 2.53
CA ALA A 241 3.98 10.83 2.91
C ALA A 241 4.38 11.02 4.40
N GLY A 242 3.76 11.95 5.13
CA GLY A 242 4.05 12.15 6.56
C GLY A 242 3.21 11.31 7.52
N ILE A 243 2.28 10.47 7.03
CA ILE A 243 1.42 9.69 7.91
C ILE A 243 2.26 8.59 8.57
N ALA A 244 2.18 8.45 9.89
CA ALA A 244 3.17 7.70 10.64
C ALA A 244 2.54 6.72 11.63
N THR A 245 3.23 5.60 11.84
CA THR A 245 2.98 4.69 12.96
C THR A 245 3.43 5.29 14.29
N ALA A 246 3.04 4.65 15.41
CA ALA A 246 3.42 5.10 16.75
C ALA A 246 4.95 5.08 16.99
N ASP A 247 5.69 4.22 16.29
CA ASP A 247 7.15 4.12 16.32
C ASP A 247 7.85 5.02 15.26
N GLY A 248 7.10 5.92 14.61
CA GLY A 248 7.63 6.96 13.75
C GLY A 248 7.98 6.53 12.32
N LEU A 249 7.52 5.35 11.88
CA LEU A 249 7.67 4.95 10.48
C LEU A 249 6.61 5.65 9.64
N ALA A 250 7.06 6.51 8.73
CA ALA A 250 6.20 7.31 7.88
C ALA A 250 5.90 6.64 6.53
N THR A 251 4.78 7.01 5.93
CA THR A 251 4.39 6.65 4.56
C THR A 251 5.48 7.07 3.57
N GLY A 252 5.90 6.17 2.68
CA GLY A 252 6.91 6.53 1.66
C GLY A 252 6.32 7.41 0.56
N ALA A 253 5.56 6.78 -0.34
CA ALA A 253 4.90 7.46 -1.45
C ALA A 253 3.50 7.94 -1.03
N PRO A 254 3.12 9.21 -1.31
CA PRO A 254 1.77 9.68 -1.05
C PRO A 254 0.78 8.97 -1.98
N TYR A 255 -0.43 8.73 -1.49
CA TYR A 255 -1.53 8.17 -2.25
C TYR A 255 -2.56 9.26 -2.57
N ARG A 256 -3.08 9.26 -3.79
CA ARG A 256 -4.10 10.20 -4.27
C ARG A 256 -5.11 9.44 -5.10
N GLN A 257 -6.39 9.56 -4.74
CA GLN A 257 -7.48 8.92 -5.46
C GLN A 257 -8.52 9.96 -5.88
N PRO A 258 -8.69 10.19 -7.19
CA PRO A 258 -9.73 11.07 -7.69
C PRO A 258 -11.11 10.40 -7.67
N TYR A 259 -12.14 11.22 -7.51
CA TYR A 259 -13.56 10.87 -7.52
C TYR A 259 -14.38 12.00 -8.16
N ASP A 260 -15.51 11.63 -8.76
CA ASP A 260 -16.55 12.57 -9.18
C ASP A 260 -17.68 12.53 -8.15
N VAL A 261 -18.16 13.69 -7.70
CA VAL A 261 -19.32 13.77 -6.80
C VAL A 261 -20.57 13.78 -7.67
N ARG A 262 -21.56 12.94 -7.34
CA ARG A 262 -22.80 12.87 -8.11
C ARG A 262 -23.47 14.26 -8.23
N PRO A 263 -24.23 14.51 -9.31
CA PRO A 263 -25.05 15.72 -9.41
C PRO A 263 -26.03 15.81 -8.25
N ALA A 264 -26.50 17.03 -7.98
CA ALA A 264 -27.47 17.26 -6.92
C ALA A 264 -28.70 16.39 -7.16
N PHE A 265 -29.23 15.79 -6.09
CA PHE A 265 -30.45 15.00 -6.18
C PHE A 265 -31.61 15.90 -6.64
N THR A 266 -32.21 15.57 -7.79
CA THR A 266 -33.38 16.27 -8.33
C THR A 266 -34.56 15.33 -8.51
N ALA A 267 -35.77 15.85 -8.33
CA ALA A 267 -37.01 15.20 -8.74
C ALA A 267 -37.65 15.98 -9.90
N ARG A 268 -38.06 15.30 -10.96
CA ARG A 268 -38.70 15.88 -12.14
C ARG A 268 -40.10 15.35 -12.29
N PHE A 269 -41.07 16.26 -12.37
CA PHE A 269 -42.45 15.92 -12.67
C PHE A 269 -42.70 16.04 -14.17
N GLU A 270 -43.17 14.96 -14.78
CA GLU A 270 -43.42 14.84 -16.20
C GLU A 270 -44.89 14.49 -16.45
N CYS A 271 -45.51 15.21 -17.38
CA CYS A 271 -46.85 14.92 -17.87
C CYS A 271 -46.88 15.18 -19.37
N SER A 272 -47.71 14.44 -20.10
CA SER A 272 -47.93 14.76 -21.50
C SER A 272 -48.89 15.93 -21.64
N ARG A 273 -48.71 16.68 -22.72
CA ARG A 273 -49.53 17.85 -23.08
C ARG A 273 -49.75 17.83 -24.58
N VAL A 274 -50.85 18.40 -25.05
CA VAL A 274 -51.12 18.51 -26.49
C VAL A 274 -50.21 19.52 -27.18
N ASN A 275 -49.65 20.48 -26.44
CA ASN A 275 -48.59 21.41 -26.84
C ASN A 275 -47.93 22.04 -25.59
N ALA A 276 -46.88 22.85 -25.77
CA ALA A 276 -46.12 23.45 -24.67
C ALA A 276 -46.95 24.38 -23.74
N ALA A 277 -47.98 25.03 -24.28
CA ALA A 277 -48.83 25.98 -23.54
C ALA A 277 -50.04 25.33 -22.85
N ALA A 278 -50.39 24.09 -23.21
CA ALA A 278 -51.55 23.38 -22.66
C ALA A 278 -51.31 22.84 -21.24
N ALA A 279 -52.37 22.60 -20.47
CA ALA A 279 -52.27 21.89 -19.18
C ALA A 279 -51.89 20.40 -19.37
N CYS A 280 -51.50 19.74 -18.27
CA CYS A 280 -51.22 18.29 -18.28
C CYS A 280 -52.45 17.50 -18.75
N SER A 281 -52.22 16.54 -19.66
CA SER A 281 -53.24 15.63 -20.13
C SER A 281 -53.66 14.66 -19.01
N PRO A 282 -54.96 14.57 -18.69
CA PRO A 282 -55.45 13.63 -17.68
C PRO A 282 -55.52 12.18 -18.18
N LEU A 283 -55.30 11.94 -19.49
CA LEU A 283 -55.45 10.62 -20.11
C LEU A 283 -54.20 9.75 -20.00
N GLN A 284 -53.04 10.35 -19.71
CA GLN A 284 -51.77 9.62 -19.61
C GLN A 284 -51.21 9.69 -18.20
N ALA A 285 -50.33 8.75 -17.87
CA ALA A 285 -49.68 8.72 -16.57
C ALA A 285 -48.78 9.96 -16.39
N MET A 286 -48.96 10.64 -15.26
CA MET A 286 -48.02 11.63 -14.76
C MET A 286 -46.90 10.87 -14.03
N ARG A 287 -45.65 11.27 -14.26
CA ARG A 287 -44.46 10.59 -13.73
C ARG A 287 -43.66 11.52 -12.85
N LEU A 288 -43.15 11.00 -11.74
CA LEU A 288 -42.11 11.64 -10.95
C LEU A 288 -40.83 10.82 -11.11
N ALA A 289 -39.81 11.41 -11.73
CA ALA A 289 -38.51 10.79 -11.94
C ALA A 289 -37.48 11.38 -10.97
N PHE A 290 -36.70 10.52 -10.31
CA PHE A 290 -35.64 10.93 -9.40
C PHE A 290 -34.28 10.77 -10.08
N ALA A 291 -33.34 11.65 -9.75
CA ALA A 291 -31.97 11.61 -10.29
C ALA A 291 -31.09 10.52 -9.65
N GLY A 292 -31.60 9.80 -8.64
CA GLY A 292 -30.92 8.71 -7.96
C GLY A 292 -31.93 7.79 -7.27
N ASP A 293 -31.40 6.76 -6.60
CA ASP A 293 -32.21 5.78 -5.87
C ASP A 293 -32.93 6.44 -4.68
N VAL A 294 -34.19 6.04 -4.49
CA VAL A 294 -35.03 6.51 -3.39
C VAL A 294 -35.65 5.30 -2.70
N PRO A 295 -35.67 5.25 -1.36
CA PRO A 295 -36.38 4.20 -0.64
C PRO A 295 -37.83 4.08 -1.12
N LEU A 296 -38.27 2.86 -1.43
CA LEU A 296 -39.61 2.63 -1.97
C LEU A 296 -40.71 3.22 -1.07
N ALA A 297 -40.54 3.16 0.25
CA ALA A 297 -41.48 3.73 1.20
C ALA A 297 -41.62 5.26 1.05
N GLU A 298 -40.52 5.97 0.82
CA GLU A 298 -40.52 7.41 0.57
C GLU A 298 -41.13 7.76 -0.78
N ALA A 299 -40.74 7.02 -1.83
CA ALA A 299 -41.33 7.18 -3.16
C ALA A 299 -42.86 6.95 -3.13
N MET A 300 -43.34 6.00 -2.33
CA MET A 300 -44.77 5.72 -2.14
C MET A 300 -45.48 6.69 -1.19
N ALA A 301 -44.75 7.49 -0.42
CA ALA A 301 -45.32 8.53 0.44
C ALA A 301 -45.65 9.82 -0.35
N VAL A 302 -45.09 10.00 -1.55
CA VAL A 302 -45.37 11.15 -2.42
C VAL A 302 -46.87 11.28 -2.71
N ARG A 303 -47.39 12.51 -2.77
CA ARG A 303 -48.79 12.79 -3.14
C ARG A 303 -48.85 13.90 -4.19
N LEU A 304 -49.67 13.70 -5.22
CA LEU A 304 -50.06 14.77 -6.13
C LEU A 304 -51.36 15.39 -5.62
N VAL A 305 -51.31 16.65 -5.21
CA VAL A 305 -52.47 17.37 -4.65
C VAL A 305 -53.08 18.26 -5.73
N GLY A 306 -54.36 18.02 -6.05
CA GLY A 306 -55.12 18.83 -7.00
C GLY A 306 -55.64 20.15 -6.40
N PRO A 307 -56.16 21.07 -7.23
CA PRO A 307 -56.73 22.34 -6.76
C PRO A 307 -57.92 22.18 -5.79
N ASP A 308 -58.59 21.03 -5.85
CA ASP A 308 -59.70 20.65 -4.97
C ASP A 308 -59.22 20.01 -3.65
N GLY A 309 -57.92 19.98 -3.41
CA GLY A 309 -57.30 19.39 -2.21
C GLY A 309 -57.25 17.86 -2.23
N LYS A 310 -57.70 17.20 -3.30
CA LYS A 310 -57.62 15.74 -3.41
C LYS A 310 -56.17 15.32 -3.64
N ALA A 311 -55.72 14.34 -2.85
CA ALA A 311 -54.39 13.77 -2.97
C ALA A 311 -54.45 12.44 -3.74
N LEU A 312 -53.70 12.35 -4.84
CA LEU A 312 -53.49 11.13 -5.60
C LEU A 312 -52.20 10.45 -5.15
N ALA A 313 -52.27 9.14 -4.93
CA ALA A 313 -51.12 8.31 -4.57
C ALA A 313 -50.41 7.76 -5.82
N PRO A 314 -49.08 7.57 -5.77
CA PRO A 314 -48.33 6.96 -6.85
C PRO A 314 -48.72 5.48 -7.00
N THR A 315 -48.60 4.99 -8.23
CA THR A 315 -48.76 3.56 -8.50
C THR A 315 -47.45 2.84 -8.17
N PRO A 316 -47.47 1.66 -7.52
CA PRO A 316 -46.26 0.89 -7.27
C PRO A 316 -45.57 0.50 -8.60
N PRO A 317 -44.22 0.49 -8.64
CA PRO A 317 -43.49 0.01 -9.81
C PRO A 317 -43.86 -1.44 -10.11
N LYS A 318 -44.07 -1.77 -11.40
CA LYS A 318 -44.29 -3.15 -11.83
C LYS A 318 -42.98 -3.93 -11.62
N ARG A 319 -43.05 -5.06 -10.91
CA ARG A 319 -41.93 -6.01 -10.77
C ARG A 319 -41.61 -6.69 -12.09
#